data_AF-A0A076LG39-F1
#
_entry.id   AF-A0A076LG39-F1
#
_cell.length_a   1.000
_cell.length_b   1.000
_cell.length_c   1.000
_cell.angle_alpha   90.00
_cell.angle_beta   90.00
_cell.angle_gamma   90.00
#
_symmetry.space_group_name_H-M   'P 1'
#
loop_
_entity.id
_entity.type
_entity.pdbx_description
1 polymer ?
#
loop_
_entity_poly.entity_id
_entity_poly.type
_entity_poly.pdbx_seq_one_letter_code
_entity_poly.pdbx_strand_id
1 'polypeptide(L)'
;MFVAVLLIAAFVAGILTTSTYKISINIGKKGDALATKLSQDFEIINDPGNITRNSSAGITIIYIKNTGKDPIIFTNDTFTVIIDGNIVGINTTKQLTTPGSNVLYPGDVGEIDVNYNETGYHKIKVVSDSGISRVIRGFISS
;
A
#
# COMPACT_ATOMS: atom_id res chain seq x y z
N MET A 1 10.71 -59.01 3.88
CA MET A 1 11.31 -57.75 3.38
C MET A 1 10.38 -57.00 2.42
N PHE A 2 9.73 -57.65 1.45
CA PHE A 2 8.84 -57.02 0.45
C PHE A 2 7.72 -56.12 1.03
N VAL A 3 6.95 -56.62 1.98
CA VAL A 3 5.80 -55.88 2.56
C VAL A 3 6.25 -54.62 3.33
N ALA A 4 7.39 -54.69 4.02
CA ALA A 4 7.93 -53.54 4.74
C ALA A 4 8.35 -52.40 3.80
N VAL A 5 8.94 -52.73 2.64
CA VAL A 5 9.32 -51.74 1.63
C VAL A 5 8.09 -51.08 1.02
N LEU A 6 7.01 -51.84 0.79
CA LEU A 6 5.74 -51.31 0.26
C LEU A 6 5.10 -50.30 1.23
N LEU A 7 5.12 -50.60 2.53
CA LEU A 7 4.63 -49.67 3.56
C LEU A 7 5.45 -48.39 3.61
N ILE A 8 6.78 -48.50 3.61
CA ILE A 8 7.67 -47.33 3.60
C ILE A 8 7.42 -46.48 2.34
N ALA A 9 7.27 -47.11 1.17
CA ALA A 9 6.95 -46.42 -0.07
C ALA A 9 5.61 -45.67 0.00
N ALA A 10 4.57 -46.28 0.59
CA ALA A 10 3.27 -45.63 0.78
C ALA A 10 3.36 -44.41 1.71
N PHE A 11 4.13 -44.50 2.80
CA PHE A 11 4.37 -43.36 3.70
C PHE A 11 5.10 -42.21 3.01
N VAL A 12 6.18 -42.51 2.28
CA VAL A 12 6.95 -41.51 1.54
C VAL A 12 6.08 -40.84 0.47
N ALA A 13 5.28 -41.61 -0.26
CA ALA A 13 4.33 -41.08 -1.24
C ALA A 13 3.27 -40.18 -0.58
N GLY A 14 2.74 -40.56 0.58
CA GLY A 14 1.80 -39.74 1.36
C GLY A 14 2.41 -38.40 1.83
N ILE A 15 3.63 -38.42 2.35
CA ILE A 15 4.33 -37.20 2.77
C ILE A 15 4.67 -36.30 1.57
N LEU A 16 5.11 -36.91 0.46
CA LEU A 16 5.45 -36.16 -0.76
C LEU A 16 4.21 -35.50 -1.38
N THR A 17 3.09 -36.22 -1.48
CA THR A 17 1.84 -35.68 -2.04
C THR A 17 1.28 -34.53 -1.20
N THR A 18 1.27 -34.67 0.12
CA THR A 18 0.82 -33.59 1.03
C THR A 18 1.74 -32.38 0.99
N SER A 19 3.06 -32.59 0.88
CA SER A 19 4.04 -31.50 0.77
C SER A 19 3.90 -30.76 -0.57
N THR A 20 3.78 -31.48 -1.67
CA THR A 20 3.56 -30.88 -3.00
C THR A 20 2.23 -30.11 -3.04
N TYR A 21 1.15 -30.66 -2.48
CA TYR A 21 -0.14 -29.97 -2.39
C TYR A 21 -0.04 -28.65 -1.60
N LYS A 22 0.65 -28.68 -0.45
CA LYS A 22 0.92 -27.46 0.34
C LYS A 22 1.75 -26.44 -0.45
N ILE A 23 2.74 -26.87 -1.22
CA ILE A 23 3.54 -25.98 -2.08
C ILE A 23 2.64 -25.35 -3.15
N SER A 24 1.80 -26.14 -3.83
CA SER A 24 0.88 -25.64 -4.86
C SER A 24 -0.12 -24.62 -4.31
N ILE A 25 -0.69 -24.84 -3.13
CA ILE A 25 -1.56 -23.82 -2.51
C ILE A 25 -0.78 -22.54 -2.20
N ASN A 26 0.40 -22.67 -1.61
CA ASN A 26 1.20 -21.50 -1.25
C ASN A 26 1.70 -20.73 -2.49
N ILE A 27 1.97 -21.41 -3.60
CA ILE A 27 2.36 -20.74 -4.85
C ILE A 27 1.18 -19.98 -5.46
N GLY A 28 -0.03 -20.55 -5.42
CA GLY A 28 -1.26 -19.86 -5.84
C GLY A 28 -1.49 -18.59 -5.02
N LYS A 29 -1.48 -18.70 -3.69
CA LYS A 29 -1.65 -17.54 -2.79
C LYS A 29 -0.61 -16.44 -3.01
N LYS A 30 0.64 -16.81 -3.26
CA LYS A 30 1.70 -15.84 -3.58
C LYS A 30 1.50 -15.20 -4.95
N GLY A 31 1.02 -15.97 -5.92
CA GLY A 31 0.64 -15.49 -7.25
C GLY A 31 -0.48 -14.45 -7.17
N ASP A 32 -1.54 -14.75 -6.42
CA ASP A 32 -2.68 -13.84 -6.23
C ASP A 32 -2.24 -12.54 -5.53
N ALA A 33 -1.48 -12.64 -4.44
CA ALA A 33 -0.97 -11.47 -3.74
C ALA A 33 -0.03 -10.61 -4.62
N LEU A 34 0.77 -11.24 -5.47
CA LEU A 34 1.61 -10.52 -6.44
C LEU A 34 0.76 -9.86 -7.51
N ALA A 35 -0.26 -10.53 -8.04
CA ALA A 35 -1.19 -9.97 -9.00
C ALA A 35 -1.90 -8.74 -8.41
N THR A 36 -2.39 -8.82 -7.18
CA THR A 36 -2.98 -7.66 -6.48
C THR A 36 -2.00 -6.50 -6.34
N LYS A 37 -0.74 -6.75 -5.98
CA LYS A 37 0.30 -5.72 -5.91
C LYS A 37 0.67 -5.10 -7.26
N LEU A 38 0.49 -5.85 -8.36
CA LEU A 38 0.72 -5.33 -9.72
C LEU A 38 -0.50 -4.56 -10.24
N SER A 39 -1.69 -4.92 -9.78
CA SER A 39 -2.94 -4.29 -10.21
C SER A 39 -3.29 -3.05 -9.40
N GLN A 40 -2.99 -3.02 -8.10
CA GLN A 40 -3.07 -1.80 -7.31
C GLN A 40 -1.76 -1.03 -7.47
N ASP A 41 -1.83 0.23 -7.86
CA ASP A 41 -0.67 1.12 -7.88
C ASP A 41 -1.13 2.56 -7.64
N PHE A 42 -0.26 3.38 -7.07
CA PHE A 42 -0.55 4.78 -6.83
C PHE A 42 0.66 5.67 -7.05
N GLU A 43 0.41 6.96 -7.25
CA GLU A 43 1.43 7.98 -7.40
C GLU A 43 1.10 9.20 -6.54
N ILE A 44 2.15 9.84 -6.00
CA ILE A 44 2.02 11.11 -5.28
C ILE A 44 2.13 12.22 -6.31
N ILE A 45 1.10 13.06 -6.44
CA ILE A 45 0.99 14.07 -7.51
C ILE A 45 1.17 15.51 -7.01
N ASN A 46 1.63 15.70 -5.77
CA ASN A 46 1.94 17.03 -5.26
C ASN A 46 3.04 17.70 -6.10
N ASP A 47 2.98 19.04 -6.18
CA ASP A 47 4.07 19.84 -6.75
C ASP A 47 5.28 19.84 -5.79
N PRO A 48 6.47 19.34 -6.21
CA PRO A 48 7.67 19.38 -5.40
C PRO A 48 8.09 20.79 -4.95
N GLY A 49 7.76 21.83 -5.72
CA GLY A 49 8.11 23.21 -5.38
C GLY A 49 7.19 23.83 -4.33
N ASN A 50 5.99 23.30 -4.15
CA ASN A 50 4.99 23.86 -3.25
C ASN A 50 3.98 22.80 -2.79
N ILE A 51 4.31 22.10 -1.71
CA ILE A 51 3.39 21.20 -1.02
C ILE A 51 2.53 22.03 -0.07
N THR A 52 1.22 22.00 -0.28
CA THR A 52 0.25 22.80 0.47
C THR A 52 0.20 22.40 1.94
N ARG A 53 0.21 23.40 2.81
CA ARG A 53 0.05 23.27 4.25
C ARG A 53 -1.05 24.22 4.73
N ASN A 54 -1.81 23.77 5.72
CA ASN A 54 -2.72 24.61 6.48
C ASN A 54 -2.13 24.81 7.88
N SER A 55 -1.44 25.94 8.05
CA SER A 55 -0.76 26.31 9.31
C SER A 55 -1.72 26.50 10.48
N SER A 56 -2.94 26.98 10.23
CA SER A 56 -3.98 27.14 11.26
C SER A 56 -4.50 25.81 11.80
N ALA A 57 -4.59 24.78 10.95
CA ALA A 57 -5.04 23.44 11.33
C ALA A 57 -3.90 22.48 11.69
N GLY A 58 -2.64 22.87 11.45
CA GLY A 58 -1.48 22.03 11.73
C GLY A 58 -1.34 20.84 10.78
N ILE A 59 -1.88 20.93 9.57
CA ILE A 59 -1.93 19.82 8.60
C ILE A 59 -1.17 20.12 7.30
N THR A 60 -0.55 19.10 6.74
CA THR A 60 0.03 19.11 5.39
C THR A 60 -0.84 18.27 4.47
N ILE A 61 -1.05 18.73 3.24
CA ILE A 61 -1.97 18.11 2.29
C ILE A 61 -1.19 17.32 1.24
N ILE A 62 -1.45 16.02 1.14
CA ILE A 62 -0.81 15.12 0.18
C ILE A 62 -1.84 14.61 -0.81
N TYR A 63 -1.58 14.79 -2.10
CA TYR A 63 -2.43 14.31 -3.18
C TYR A 63 -1.90 13.00 -3.73
N ILE A 64 -2.80 12.01 -3.82
CA ILE A 64 -2.49 10.68 -4.33
C ILE A 64 -3.45 10.34 -5.46
N LYS A 65 -2.91 9.80 -6.54
CA LYS A 65 -3.68 9.29 -7.67
C LYS A 65 -3.56 7.78 -7.76
N ASN A 66 -4.68 7.09 -7.96
CA ASN A 66 -4.64 5.67 -8.31
C ASN A 66 -4.21 5.52 -9.78
N THR A 67 -3.03 4.92 -10.00
CA THR A 67 -2.47 4.64 -11.32
C THR A 67 -2.56 3.16 -11.69
N GLY A 68 -3.05 2.33 -10.76
CA GLY A 68 -3.34 0.93 -10.96
C GLY A 68 -4.62 0.68 -11.78
N LYS A 69 -4.91 -0.60 -11.97
CA LYS A 69 -6.12 -1.12 -12.61
C LYS A 69 -7.21 -1.49 -11.62
N ASP A 70 -6.84 -1.75 -10.37
CA ASP A 70 -7.78 -2.12 -9.31
C ASP A 70 -8.09 -0.91 -8.40
N PRO A 71 -9.31 -0.86 -7.84
CA PRO A 71 -9.66 0.14 -6.84
C PRO A 71 -8.86 -0.06 -5.54
N ILE A 72 -8.57 1.05 -4.87
CA ILE A 72 -7.85 1.08 -3.59
C ILE A 72 -8.80 1.63 -2.52
N ILE A 73 -8.90 0.94 -1.38
CA ILE A 73 -9.67 1.44 -0.24
C ILE A 73 -8.92 2.67 0.31
N PHE A 74 -9.60 3.81 0.35
CA PHE A 74 -9.03 5.10 0.74
C PHE A 74 -9.59 5.53 2.09
N THR A 75 -8.93 5.09 3.15
CA THR A 75 -9.27 5.38 4.55
C THR A 75 -8.00 5.73 5.32
N ASN A 76 -8.15 6.29 6.52
CA ASN A 76 -7.01 6.68 7.36
C ASN A 76 -6.08 5.50 7.72
N ASP A 77 -6.59 4.27 7.75
CA ASP A 77 -5.84 3.08 8.15
C ASP A 77 -5.15 2.36 6.97
N THR A 78 -5.52 2.67 5.72
CA THR A 78 -4.96 1.99 4.54
C THR A 78 -3.65 2.58 4.07
N PHE A 79 -3.28 3.75 4.59
CA PHE A 79 -2.04 4.43 4.25
C PHE A 79 -1.22 4.75 5.49
N THR A 80 0.10 4.73 5.32
CA THR A 80 1.05 5.22 6.32
C THR A 80 1.91 6.30 5.68
N VAL A 81 1.98 7.46 6.31
CA VAL A 81 2.82 8.58 5.85
C VAL A 81 4.01 8.73 6.78
N ILE A 82 5.18 8.87 6.17
CA ILE A 82 6.47 9.06 6.84
C ILE A 82 7.10 10.32 6.28
N ILE A 83 7.44 11.26 7.16
CA ILE A 83 8.12 12.51 6.80
C ILE A 83 9.45 12.57 7.54
N ASP A 84 10.54 12.69 6.79
CA ASP A 84 11.93 12.73 7.32
C ASP A 84 12.29 11.58 8.27
N GLY A 85 11.65 10.42 8.10
CA GLY A 85 11.86 9.23 8.90
C GLY A 85 10.91 9.08 10.09
N ASN A 86 10.08 10.08 10.39
CA ASN A 86 9.06 10.01 11.43
C ASN A 86 7.71 9.59 10.84
N ILE A 87 7.03 8.66 11.50
CA ILE A 87 5.65 8.30 11.16
C ILE A 87 4.74 9.44 11.59
N VAL A 88 3.94 9.95 10.65
CA VAL A 88 3.00 11.04 10.89
C VAL A 88 1.58 10.50 10.82
N GLY A 89 0.73 10.90 11.78
CA GLY A 89 -0.67 10.51 11.82
C GLY A 89 -1.47 11.15 10.68
N ILE A 90 -2.38 10.37 10.08
CA ILE A 90 -3.36 10.84 9.12
C ILE A 90 -4.59 11.33 9.90
N ASN A 91 -5.00 12.57 9.65
CA ASN A 91 -6.19 13.16 10.25
C ASN A 91 -7.44 12.73 9.46
N THR A 92 -7.43 12.99 8.15
CA THR A 92 -8.54 12.64 7.26
C THR A 92 -8.05 12.27 5.85
N THR A 93 -8.72 11.31 5.23
CA THR A 93 -8.62 11.02 3.80
C THR A 93 -9.89 11.46 3.08
N LYS A 94 -9.76 12.21 1.98
CA LYS A 94 -10.91 12.67 1.17
C LYS A 94 -10.71 12.31 -0.30
N GLN A 95 -11.69 11.67 -0.92
CA GLN A 95 -11.68 11.48 -2.36
C GLN A 95 -12.14 12.75 -3.08
N LEU A 96 -11.33 13.25 -4.02
CA LEU A 96 -11.60 14.51 -4.73
C LEU A 96 -12.46 14.30 -5.98
N THR A 97 -12.27 13.20 -6.72
CA THR A 97 -13.05 12.94 -7.94
C THR A 97 -14.50 12.55 -7.64
N THR A 98 -14.70 11.69 -6.63
CA THR A 98 -16.02 11.20 -6.19
C THR A 98 -16.18 11.47 -4.69
N PRO A 99 -16.65 12.67 -4.31
CA PRO A 99 -16.75 13.07 -2.90
C PRO A 99 -17.62 12.12 -2.08
N GLY A 100 -17.14 11.72 -0.89
CA GLY A 100 -17.86 10.84 0.03
C GLY A 100 -17.67 9.34 -0.20
N SER A 101 -16.95 8.95 -1.26
CA SER A 101 -16.50 7.57 -1.43
C SER A 101 -15.19 7.33 -0.66
N ASN A 102 -15.06 6.13 -0.09
CA ASN A 102 -13.86 5.65 0.59
C ASN A 102 -13.05 4.72 -0.34
N VAL A 103 -13.20 4.87 -1.65
CA VAL A 103 -12.61 4.00 -2.67
C VAL A 103 -12.05 4.83 -3.81
N LEU A 104 -10.73 4.81 -3.96
CA LEU A 104 -10.02 5.39 -5.09
C LEU A 104 -10.09 4.45 -6.29
N TYR A 105 -10.95 4.76 -7.27
CA TYR A 105 -10.97 4.03 -8.54
C TYR A 105 -9.75 4.39 -9.41
N PRO A 106 -9.39 3.54 -10.39
CA PRO A 106 -8.35 3.86 -11.36
C PRO A 106 -8.52 5.24 -11.98
N GLY A 107 -7.51 6.09 -11.84
CA GLY A 107 -7.52 7.48 -12.32
C GLY A 107 -8.04 8.52 -11.34
N ASP A 108 -8.70 8.11 -10.26
CA ASP A 108 -9.20 9.04 -9.24
C ASP A 108 -8.07 9.64 -8.41
N VAL A 109 -8.34 10.83 -7.86
CA VAL A 109 -7.44 11.54 -6.97
C VAL A 109 -8.05 11.63 -5.57
N GLY A 110 -7.20 11.38 -4.59
CA GLY A 110 -7.48 11.49 -3.17
C GLY A 110 -6.55 12.50 -2.51
N GLU A 111 -7.03 13.06 -1.42
CA GLU A 111 -6.35 13.99 -0.53
C GLU A 111 -6.13 13.30 0.82
N ILE A 112 -4.91 13.33 1.32
CA ILE A 112 -4.53 12.87 2.66
C ILE A 112 -4.08 14.09 3.46
N ASP A 113 -4.79 14.37 4.54
CA ASP A 113 -4.43 15.39 5.51
C ASP A 113 -3.58 14.75 6.61
N VAL A 114 -2.32 15.13 6.70
CA VAL A 114 -1.40 14.61 7.73
C VAL A 114 -1.10 15.66 8.78
N ASN A 115 -0.98 15.24 10.04
CA ASN A 115 -0.67 16.11 11.17
C ASN A 115 0.80 16.50 11.18
N TYR A 116 1.21 17.37 10.25
CA TYR A 116 2.56 17.87 10.11
C TYR A 116 2.54 19.38 9.87
N ASN A 117 3.25 20.12 10.73
CA ASN A 117 3.20 21.58 10.80
C ASN A 117 4.59 22.22 10.72
N GLU A 118 5.57 21.56 10.10
CA GLU A 118 6.88 22.17 9.83
C GLU A 118 6.93 22.69 8.38
N THR A 119 7.73 23.72 8.13
CA THR A 119 8.03 24.21 6.76
C THR A 119 9.44 23.81 6.36
N GLY A 120 9.69 23.75 5.05
CA GLY A 120 11.01 23.47 4.53
C GLY A 120 11.03 22.34 3.51
N TYR A 121 12.24 21.92 3.14
CA TYR A 121 12.43 20.76 2.26
C TYR A 121 12.34 19.48 3.07
N HIS A 122 11.35 18.65 2.73
CA HIS A 122 11.09 17.40 3.41
C HIS A 122 11.01 16.23 2.43
N LYS A 123 11.37 15.05 2.91
CA LYS A 123 11.17 13.79 2.18
C LYS A 123 9.94 13.10 2.71
N ILE A 124 8.90 13.05 1.88
CA ILE A 124 7.63 12.42 2.21
C ILE A 124 7.59 11.05 1.54
N LYS A 125 7.36 10.01 2.34
CA LYS A 125 7.11 8.64 1.87
C LYS A 125 5.69 8.26 2.26
N VAL A 126 4.92 7.77 1.30
CA VAL A 126 3.61 7.17 1.54
C VAL A 126 3.68 5.68 1.24
N VAL A 127 3.09 4.87 2.10
CA VAL A 127 3.04 3.41 1.97
C VAL A 127 1.58 2.95 2.05
N SER A 128 1.13 2.13 1.12
CA SER A 128 -0.19 1.48 1.17
C SER A 128 -0.15 0.18 1.99
N ASP A 129 -1.32 -0.29 2.39
CA ASP A 129 -1.55 -1.61 2.99
C ASP A 129 -1.02 -2.79 2.15
N SER A 130 -1.09 -2.68 0.81
CA SER A 130 -0.53 -3.63 -0.14
C SER A 130 1.01 -3.62 -0.16
N GLY A 131 1.65 -2.70 0.57
CA GLY A 131 3.10 -2.56 0.72
C GLY A 131 3.77 -1.81 -0.43
N ILE A 132 2.99 -1.15 -1.28
CA ILE A 132 3.52 -0.27 -2.32
C ILE A 132 3.91 1.04 -1.65
N SER A 133 5.07 1.58 -2.01
CA SER A 133 5.53 2.85 -1.45
C SER A 133 5.96 3.81 -2.54
N ARG A 134 5.68 5.08 -2.30
CA ARG A 134 6.07 6.20 -3.16
C ARG A 134 6.75 7.26 -2.31
N VAL A 135 7.68 7.97 -2.92
CA VAL A 135 8.48 8.99 -2.24
C VAL A 135 8.51 10.23 -3.10
N ILE A 136 8.21 11.37 -2.49
CA ILE A 136 8.42 12.69 -3.06
C ILE A 136 9.36 13.47 -2.15
N ARG A 137 10.19 14.31 -2.75
CA ARG A 137 10.97 15.33 -2.03
C ARG A 137 10.45 16.67 -2.50
N GLY A 138 10.04 17.51 -1.57
CA GLY A 138 9.48 18.80 -1.91
C GLY A 138 9.51 19.78 -0.77
N PHE A 139 9.21 21.02 -1.11
CA PHE A 139 9.12 22.11 -0.16
C PHE A 139 7.70 22.23 0.38
N ILE A 140 7.53 22.07 1.69
CA ILE A 140 6.27 22.35 2.38
C ILE A 140 6.22 23.86 2.65
N SER A 141 5.24 24.52 2.03
CA SER A 141 5.05 25.96 2.14
C SER A 141 4.42 26.37 3.46
N SER A 142 4.54 27.67 3.77
CA SER A 142 4.00 28.33 4.96
C SER A 142 2.52 28.66 4.83
#